data_AF-A0A1V5PNK3-F1
#
_entry.id   AF-A0A1V5PNK3-F1
#
_cell.length_a   1.000
_cell.length_b   1.000
_cell.length_c   1.000
_cell.angle_alpha   90.00
_cell.angle_beta   90.00
_cell.angle_gamma   90.00
#
_symmetry.space_group_name_H-M   'P 1'
#
loop_
_entity.id
_entity.type
_entity.pdbx_description
1 polymer ?
#
loop_
_entity_poly.entity_id
_entity_poly.type
_entity_poly.pdbx_seq_one_letter_code
_entity_poly.pdbx_strand_id
1 'polypeptide(L)'
;MNLLNSLRTLGKGLLAGDFKKTGKIERDLNKTLLQLKIIKSRYSNRKLKGTDNVADLMEEGINLYIEAISDFMLFFKDKDREHISEGLFKAEEADDILLSIEDIILQNKEKFKELSLS
;
A
#
# COMPACT_ATOMS: atom_id res chain seq x y z
N MET A 1 0.92 -9.89 9.34
CA MET A 1 -0.20 -9.66 8.41
C MET A 1 0.14 -8.38 7.65
N ASN A 2 0.25 -8.41 6.31
CA ASN A 2 0.56 -7.23 5.50
C ASN A 2 -0.70 -6.33 5.34
N LEU A 3 -0.51 -5.12 4.81
CA LEU A 3 -1.58 -4.12 4.69
C LEU A 3 -2.71 -4.61 3.78
N LEU A 4 -2.39 -5.18 2.61
CA LEU A 4 -3.36 -5.77 1.71
C LEU A 4 -4.27 -6.80 2.40
N ASN A 5 -3.73 -7.74 3.17
CA ASN A 5 -4.55 -8.74 3.85
C ASN A 5 -5.46 -8.12 4.94
N SER A 6 -5.01 -7.03 5.56
CA SER A 6 -5.82 -6.28 6.51
C SER A 6 -7.00 -5.59 5.79
N LEU A 7 -6.75 -4.97 4.63
CA LEU A 7 -7.77 -4.34 3.80
C LEU A 7 -8.75 -5.36 3.20
N ARG A 8 -8.27 -6.51 2.71
CA ARG A 8 -9.12 -7.63 2.25
C ARG A 8 -10.06 -8.12 3.35
N THR A 9 -9.53 -8.32 4.56
CA THR A 9 -10.34 -8.75 5.71
C THR A 9 -11.40 -7.71 6.05
N LEU A 10 -11.01 -6.43 6.07
CA LEU A 10 -11.93 -5.33 6.32
C LEU A 10 -13.01 -5.24 5.24
N GLY A 11 -12.62 -5.23 3.97
CA GLY A 11 -13.53 -5.14 2.83
C GLY A 11 -14.55 -6.27 2.83
N LYS A 12 -14.11 -7.50 3.08
CA LYS A 12 -15.01 -8.66 3.23
C LYS A 12 -16.03 -8.45 4.36
N GLY A 13 -15.60 -7.94 5.51
CA GLY A 13 -16.49 -7.63 6.62
C GLY A 13 -17.51 -6.55 6.27
N LEU A 14 -17.06 -5.44 5.68
CA LEU A 14 -17.91 -4.31 5.31
C LEU A 14 -18.94 -4.69 4.24
N LEU A 15 -18.55 -5.46 3.23
CA LEU A 15 -19.45 -5.97 2.19
C LEU A 15 -20.50 -6.94 2.75
N ALA A 16 -20.15 -7.71 3.78
CA ALA A 16 -21.08 -8.56 4.53
C ALA A 16 -21.98 -7.76 5.49
N GLY A 17 -21.81 -6.44 5.58
CA GLY A 17 -22.59 -5.57 6.47
C GLY A 17 -22.11 -5.55 7.92
N ASP A 18 -20.87 -5.98 8.20
CA ASP A 18 -20.29 -5.86 9.54
C ASP A 18 -19.80 -4.44 9.81
N PHE A 19 -20.70 -3.64 10.38
CA PHE A 19 -20.42 -2.26 10.80
C PHE A 19 -20.02 -2.17 12.27
N LYS A 20 -19.64 -3.28 12.91
CA LYS A 20 -19.20 -3.22 14.31
C LYS A 20 -17.91 -2.41 14.40
N LYS A 21 -17.87 -1.48 15.35
CA LYS A 21 -16.68 -0.67 15.66
C LYS A 21 -16.21 0.20 14.49
N THR A 22 -17.12 0.73 13.65
CA THR A 22 -16.80 1.70 12.58
C THR A 22 -15.88 2.83 13.07
N GLY A 23 -16.19 3.46 14.20
CA GLY A 23 -15.34 4.52 14.77
C GLY A 23 -13.95 4.05 15.22
N LYS A 24 -13.71 2.76 15.43
CA LYS A 24 -12.35 2.23 15.60
C LYS A 24 -11.68 2.04 14.23
N ILE A 25 -12.39 1.45 13.28
CA ILE A 25 -11.91 1.21 11.92
C ILE A 25 -11.47 2.52 11.26
N GLU A 26 -12.31 3.56 11.28
CA GLU A 26 -11.99 4.88 10.71
C GLU A 26 -10.75 5.51 11.37
N ARG A 27 -10.57 5.34 12.69
CA ARG A 27 -9.37 5.82 13.38
C ARG A 27 -8.12 5.06 12.96
N ASP A 28 -8.22 3.75 12.81
CA ASP A 28 -7.10 2.90 12.40
C ASP A 28 -6.72 3.20 10.94
N LEU A 29 -7.69 3.34 10.02
CA LEU A 29 -7.47 3.78 8.64
C LEU A 29 -6.80 5.15 8.57
N ASN A 30 -7.25 6.14 9.35
CA ASN A 30 -6.62 7.46 9.39
C ASN A 30 -5.16 7.42 9.88
N LYS A 31 -4.86 6.56 10.87
CA LYS A 31 -3.47 6.37 11.33
C LYS A 31 -2.61 5.76 10.24
N THR A 32 -3.11 4.74 9.55
CA THR A 32 -2.38 4.11 8.44
C THR A 32 -2.17 5.10 7.29
N LEU A 33 -3.18 5.90 6.93
CA LEU A 33 -3.07 6.96 5.94
C LEU A 33 -1.97 7.97 6.29
N LEU A 34 -1.91 8.40 7.56
CA LEU A 34 -0.85 9.29 8.04
C LEU A 34 0.53 8.65 7.93
N GLN A 35 0.66 7.37 8.31
CA GLN A 35 1.91 6.63 8.21
C GLN A 35 2.39 6.51 6.76
N LEU A 36 1.50 6.19 5.82
CA LEU A 36 1.83 6.12 4.40
C LEU A 36 2.31 7.47 3.85
N LYS A 37 1.64 8.58 4.21
CA LYS A 37 2.07 9.94 3.83
C LYS A 37 3.46 10.27 4.38
N ILE A 38 3.77 9.87 5.61
CA ILE A 38 5.11 10.02 6.19
C ILE A 38 6.14 9.20 5.42
N ILE A 39 5.82 7.95 5.07
CA ILE A 39 6.72 7.08 4.29
C ILE A 39 6.96 7.69 2.91
N LYS A 40 5.91 8.10 2.19
CA LYS A 40 6.00 8.80 0.90
C LYS A 40 6.95 9.98 0.98
N SER A 41 6.73 10.89 1.93
CA SER A 41 7.56 12.09 2.12
C SER A 41 9.04 11.76 2.36
N ARG A 42 9.35 10.67 3.06
CA ARG A 42 10.74 10.23 3.27
C ARG A 42 11.39 9.74 1.98
N TYR A 43 10.64 9.07 1.12
CA TYR A 43 11.15 8.56 -0.16
C TYR A 43 11.34 9.67 -1.18
N SER A 44 10.37 10.58 -1.35
CA SER A 44 10.49 11.69 -2.30
C SER A 44 11.67 12.63 -1.99
N ASN A 45 12.17 12.63 -0.75
CA ASN A 45 13.33 13.43 -0.33
C ASN A 45 14.68 12.70 -0.47
N ARG A 46 14.71 11.39 -0.75
CA ARG A 46 15.94 10.61 -0.91
C ARG A 46 16.31 10.49 -2.39
N LYS A 47 17.24 11.32 -2.85
CA LYS A 47 17.88 11.15 -4.16
C LYS A 47 19.13 10.28 -4.04
N LEU A 48 18.99 8.99 -4.29
CA LEU A 48 20.13 8.09 -4.48
C LEU A 48 20.39 7.95 -5.98
N LYS A 49 21.63 8.21 -6.42
CA LYS A 49 21.97 8.09 -7.84
C LYS A 49 21.77 6.65 -8.32
N GLY A 50 21.09 6.49 -9.45
CA GLY A 50 20.88 5.19 -10.08
C GLY A 50 19.70 4.39 -9.50
N THR A 51 18.87 4.99 -8.64
CA THR A 51 17.67 4.33 -8.09
C THR A 51 16.37 5.02 -8.53
N ASP A 52 16.42 5.91 -9.52
CA ASP A 52 15.29 6.77 -9.89
C ASP A 52 14.03 5.94 -10.21
N ASN A 53 14.15 4.91 -11.05
CA ASN A 53 13.03 4.02 -11.40
C ASN A 53 12.45 3.28 -10.19
N VAL A 54 13.28 2.88 -9.22
CA VAL A 54 12.81 2.18 -8.01
C VAL A 54 12.13 3.16 -7.06
N ALA A 55 12.62 4.39 -6.98
CA ALA A 55 12.00 5.45 -6.19
C ALA A 55 10.63 5.83 -6.75
N ASP A 56 10.50 5.94 -8.07
CA ASP A 56 9.23 6.24 -8.75
C ASP A 56 8.20 5.13 -8.52
N LEU A 57 8.58 3.87 -8.72
CA LEU A 57 7.70 2.72 -8.44
C LEU A 57 7.32 2.63 -6.96
N MET A 58 8.25 2.92 -6.04
CA MET A 58 7.96 2.94 -4.61
C MET A 58 6.95 4.03 -4.28
N GLU A 59 7.10 5.23 -4.86
CA GLU A 59 6.16 6.32 -4.69
C GLU A 59 4.77 5.98 -5.26
N GLU A 60 4.72 5.35 -6.43
CA GLU A 60 3.50 4.86 -7.06
C GLU A 60 2.76 3.84 -6.18
N GLY A 61 3.45 2.80 -5.71
CA GLY A 61 2.86 1.80 -4.82
C GLY A 61 2.34 2.40 -3.50
N ILE A 62 3.06 3.37 -2.93
CA ILE A 62 2.57 4.09 -1.73
C ILE A 62 1.33 4.95 -2.05
N ASN A 63 1.29 5.61 -3.21
CA ASN A 63 0.15 6.42 -3.63
C ASN A 63 -1.10 5.57 -3.82
N LEU A 64 -0.98 4.41 -4.46
CA LEU A 64 -2.10 3.48 -4.62
C LEU A 64 -2.64 3.00 -3.27
N TYR A 65 -1.77 2.71 -2.29
CA TYR A 65 -2.23 2.40 -0.93
C TYR A 65 -2.91 3.58 -0.23
N ILE A 66 -2.47 4.82 -0.48
CA ILE A 66 -3.11 6.04 0.05
C ILE A 66 -4.51 6.20 -0.55
N GLU A 67 -4.66 6.00 -1.85
CA GLU A 67 -5.93 6.06 -2.56
C GLU A 67 -6.85 4.93 -2.08
N ALA A 68 -6.34 3.70 -1.97
CA ALA A 68 -7.07 2.56 -1.44
C ALA A 68 -7.71 2.86 -0.08
N ILE A 69 -6.92 3.37 0.88
CA ILE A 69 -7.44 3.73 2.20
C ILE A 69 -8.46 4.89 2.10
N SER A 70 -8.25 5.82 1.18
CA SER A 70 -9.17 6.94 0.97
C SER A 70 -10.53 6.46 0.47
N ASP A 71 -10.59 5.47 -0.43
CA ASP A 71 -11.84 4.87 -0.88
C ASP A 71 -12.56 4.15 0.27
N PHE A 72 -11.82 3.37 1.07
CA PHE A 72 -12.40 2.77 2.29
C PHE A 72 -12.99 3.83 3.22
N MET A 73 -12.37 5.02 3.32
CA MET A 73 -12.91 6.15 4.09
C MET A 73 -14.15 6.78 3.42
N LEU A 74 -14.19 6.87 2.09
CA LEU A 74 -15.36 7.35 1.34
C LEU A 74 -16.58 6.45 1.55
N PHE A 75 -16.39 5.13 1.57
CA PHE A 75 -17.45 4.19 1.94
C PHE A 75 -18.09 4.53 3.29
N PHE A 76 -17.31 4.96 4.30
CA PHE A 76 -17.89 5.32 5.60
C PHE A 76 -18.76 6.58 5.52
N LYS A 77 -18.51 7.46 4.55
CA LYS A 77 -19.23 8.72 4.34
C LYS A 77 -20.56 8.55 3.58
N ASP A 78 -20.58 7.79 2.49
CA ASP A 78 -21.74 7.68 1.59
C ASP A 78 -22.37 6.27 1.52
N LYS A 79 -21.71 5.27 2.12
CA LYS A 79 -22.11 3.85 2.12
C LYS A 79 -22.11 3.18 0.74
N ASP A 80 -21.46 3.78 -0.25
CA ASP A 80 -21.34 3.18 -1.57
C ASP A 80 -20.30 2.05 -1.58
N ARG A 81 -20.77 0.83 -1.86
CA ARG A 81 -19.93 -0.37 -1.85
C ARG A 81 -18.92 -0.40 -2.98
N GLU A 82 -19.09 0.41 -4.02
CA GLU A 82 -18.14 0.55 -5.11
C GLU A 82 -16.77 1.00 -4.58
N HIS A 83 -16.75 1.94 -3.62
CA HIS A 83 -15.52 2.38 -2.94
C HIS A 83 -14.72 1.25 -2.28
N ILE A 84 -15.38 0.22 -1.74
CA ILE A 84 -14.66 -0.93 -1.17
C ILE A 84 -13.96 -1.71 -2.28
N SER A 85 -14.64 -1.91 -3.41
CA SER A 85 -14.13 -2.69 -4.53
C SER A 85 -12.97 -1.94 -5.20
N GLU A 86 -13.13 -0.65 -5.43
CA GLU A 86 -12.06 0.22 -5.94
C GLU A 86 -10.86 0.27 -4.99
N GLY A 87 -11.11 0.43 -3.69
CA GLY A 87 -10.04 0.47 -2.71
C GLY A 87 -9.26 -0.83 -2.62
N LEU A 88 -9.94 -1.98 -2.79
CA LEU A 88 -9.27 -3.28 -2.84
C LEU A 88 -8.45 -3.44 -4.12
N PHE A 89 -8.98 -3.03 -5.27
CA PHE A 89 -8.25 -3.08 -6.53
C PHE A 89 -6.95 -2.27 -6.47
N LYS A 90 -7.01 -1.02 -6.00
CA LYS A 90 -5.82 -0.17 -5.82
C LYS A 90 -4.82 -0.77 -4.82
N ALA A 91 -5.30 -1.40 -3.75
CA ALA A 91 -4.44 -2.07 -2.78
C ALA A 91 -3.72 -3.31 -3.36
N GLU A 92 -4.36 -4.02 -4.29
CA GLU A 92 -3.74 -5.16 -4.99
C GLU A 92 -2.65 -4.67 -5.96
N GLU A 93 -2.95 -3.67 -6.79
CA GLU A 93 -1.94 -3.05 -7.67
C GLU A 93 -0.75 -2.50 -6.88
N ALA A 94 -1.02 -1.86 -5.73
CA ALA A 94 0.03 -1.39 -4.84
C ALA A 94 0.94 -2.52 -4.35
N ASP A 95 0.37 -3.66 -3.92
CA ASP A 95 1.14 -4.80 -3.43
C ASP A 95 1.97 -5.43 -4.56
N ASP A 96 1.41 -5.55 -5.76
CA ASP A 96 2.10 -6.09 -6.95
C ASP A 96 3.33 -5.24 -7.32
N ILE A 97 3.21 -3.91 -7.28
CA ILE A 97 4.33 -2.99 -7.51
C ILE A 97 5.41 -3.19 -6.44
N LEU A 98 5.01 -3.23 -5.16
CA LEU A 98 5.97 -3.35 -4.06
C LEU A 98 6.68 -4.72 -4.04
N LEU A 99 5.98 -5.80 -4.39
CA LEU A 99 6.56 -7.14 -4.57
C LEU A 99 7.55 -7.15 -5.75
N SER A 100 7.21 -6.50 -6.86
CA SER A 100 8.12 -6.36 -8.01
C SER A 100 9.41 -5.62 -7.63
N ILE A 101 9.32 -4.59 -6.78
CA ILE A 101 10.49 -3.90 -6.23
C ILE A 101 11.32 -4.84 -5.33
N GLU A 102 10.66 -5.61 -4.47
CA GLU A 102 11.32 -6.58 -3.60
C GLU A 102 12.11 -7.62 -4.41
N ASP A 103 11.51 -8.15 -5.48
CA ASP A 103 12.16 -9.10 -6.39
C ASP A 103 13.38 -8.48 -7.09
N ILE A 104 13.28 -7.25 -7.58
CA ILE A 104 14.41 -6.53 -8.19
C ILE A 104 15.56 -6.38 -7.17
N ILE A 105 15.24 -6.04 -5.92
CA ILE A 105 16.24 -5.89 -4.86
C ILE A 105 16.90 -7.24 -4.54
N LEU A 106 16.14 -8.32 -4.46
CA LEU A 106 16.65 -9.66 -4.21
C LEU A 106 17.57 -10.15 -5.32
N GLN A 107 17.14 -10.04 -6.59
CA GLN A 107 17.96 -10.40 -7.75
C GLN A 107 19.28 -9.63 -7.80
N ASN A 108 19.25 -8.33 -7.48
CA ASN A 108 20.47 -7.53 -7.44
C ASN A 108 21.40 -7.98 -6.31
N LYS A 109 20.87 -8.28 -5.11
CA LYS A 109 21.68 -8.80 -4.00
C LYS A 109 22.36 -10.12 -4.34
N GLU A 110 21.65 -11.03 -5.01
CA GLU A 110 22.21 -12.31 -5.45
C GLU A 110 23.35 -12.12 -6.46
N LYS A 111 23.14 -11.29 -7.49
CA LYS A 111 24.19 -10.96 -8.48
C LYS A 111 25.44 -10.34 -7.84
N PHE A 112 25.28 -9.41 -6.90
CA PHE A 112 26.43 -8.82 -6.22
C PHE A 112 27.18 -9.83 -5.33
N LYS A 113 26.46 -10.78 -4.73
CA LYS A 113 27.08 -11.85 -3.94
C LYS A 113 27.92 -12.77 -4.81
N GLU A 114 27.44 -13.15 -5.98
CA GLU A 114 28.19 -13.97 -6.94
C GLU A 114 29.47 -13.27 -7.43
N LEU A 115 29.37 -11.98 -7.76
CA LEU A 115 30.53 -11.17 -8.17
C LEU A 115 31.56 -10.95 -7.06
N SER A 116 31.14 -10.99 -5.79
CA SER A 116 32.05 -10.83 -4.65
C SER A 116 32.82 -12.11 -4.28
N LEU A 117 32.45 -13.25 -4.88
CA LEU A 117 33.04 -14.56 -4.65
C LEU A 117 33.90 -15.05 -5.83
N SER A 118 33.92 -14.30 -6.95
CA SER A 118 34.77 -14.52 -8.14
C SER A 118 36.00 -13.63 -8.12
#